data_AF-A0A969GJS6-F1
#
_entry.id   AF-A0A969GJS6-F1
#
_cell.length_a   1.000
_cell.length_b   1.000
_cell.length_c   1.000
_cell.angle_alpha   90.00
_cell.angle_beta   90.00
_cell.angle_gamma   90.00
#
_symmetry.space_group_name_H-M   'P 1'
#
loop_
_entity.id
_entity.type
_entity.pdbx_description
1 polymer ?
#
loop_
_entity_poly.entity_id
_entity_poly.type
_entity_poly.pdbx_seq_one_letter_code
_entity_poly.pdbx_strand_id
1 'polypeptide(L)'
;RFWLSLDQGVRFVIHCIEEMEGGEVFIPKIPSTKVTDLAKAIAPDAELDIIGIRPGEKLHEMLISEDEARNTVELDTMYVVQPAEAIWFGYSWQDKGKILKEGFSYSSDNNTEWLDVNGIKKYIAPFEELFTQGKLEG
;
A
#
# COMPACT_ATOMS: atom_id res chain seq x y z
N ARG A 1 1.57 -8.96 1.44
CA ARG A 1 1.51 -7.70 2.25
C ARG A 1 1.76 -6.54 1.31
N PHE A 2 1.07 -5.41 1.49
CA PHE A 2 1.48 -4.18 0.81
C PHE A 2 2.80 -3.65 1.36
N TRP A 3 3.56 -2.93 0.55
CA TRP A 3 4.87 -2.40 0.91
C TRP A 3 5.00 -0.93 0.51
N LEU A 4 5.36 -0.09 1.47
CA LEU A 4 5.49 1.36 1.31
C LEU A 4 6.67 1.84 2.16
N SER A 5 7.56 2.65 1.60
CA SER A 5 8.65 3.23 2.39
C SER A 5 8.12 4.39 3.26
N LEU A 6 8.85 4.73 4.33
CA LEU A 6 8.49 5.86 5.18
C LEU A 6 8.44 7.18 4.39
N ASP A 7 9.43 7.45 3.54
CA ASP A 7 9.46 8.66 2.70
C ASP A 7 8.27 8.71 1.74
N GLN A 8 7.92 7.58 1.10
CA GLN A 8 6.73 7.50 0.25
C GLN A 8 5.45 7.76 1.04
N GLY A 9 5.33 7.20 2.25
CA GLY A 9 4.20 7.44 3.15
C GLY A 9 4.06 8.91 3.55
N VAL A 10 5.15 9.57 3.93
CA VAL A 10 5.13 11.00 4.28
C VAL A 10 4.76 11.86 3.08
N ARG A 11 5.34 11.60 1.90
CA ARG A 11 4.99 12.33 0.66
C ARG A 11 3.52 12.13 0.29
N PHE A 12 3.01 10.92 0.45
CA PHE A 12 1.60 10.63 0.18
C PHE A 12 0.69 11.44 1.10
N VAL A 13 0.99 11.52 2.39
CA VAL A 13 0.23 12.35 3.35
C VAL A 13 0.25 13.82 2.95
N ILE A 14 1.42 14.37 2.60
CA ILE A 14 1.53 15.77 2.15
C ILE A 14 0.67 16.01 0.92
N HIS A 15 0.74 15.12 -0.07
CA HIS A 15 -0.07 15.21 -1.28
C HIS A 15 -1.57 15.18 -0.99
N CYS A 16 -2.02 14.29 -0.08
CA CYS A 16 -3.43 14.25 0.33
C CYS A 16 -3.86 15.56 1.00
N ILE A 17 -2.97 16.22 1.75
CA ILE A 17 -3.28 17.50 2.39
C ILE A 17 -3.48 18.62 1.38
N GLU A 18 -2.71 18.63 0.30
CA GLU A 18 -2.84 19.62 -0.77
C GLU A 18 -4.11 19.43 -1.60
N GLU A 19 -4.59 18.19 -1.71
CA GLU A 19 -5.71 17.82 -2.58
C GLU A 19 -7.06 17.69 -1.87
N MET A 20 -7.09 17.51 -0.54
CA MET A 20 -8.33 17.19 0.18
C MET A 20 -9.41 18.26 0.03
N GLU A 21 -10.66 17.82 -0.17
CA GLU A 21 -11.84 18.67 -0.20
C GLU A 21 -12.74 18.44 1.05
N GLY A 22 -12.48 17.39 1.83
CA GLY A 22 -13.04 17.09 3.13
C GLY A 22 -13.82 15.78 3.19
N GLY A 23 -13.48 14.93 4.15
CA GLY A 23 -14.21 13.68 4.45
C GLY A 23 -13.79 12.46 3.61
N GLU A 24 -12.82 12.61 2.72
CA GLU A 24 -12.30 11.50 1.92
C GLU A 24 -11.32 10.61 2.69
N VAL A 25 -11.20 9.35 2.25
CA VAL A 25 -10.10 8.47 2.63
C VAL A 25 -9.25 8.20 1.39
N PHE A 26 -7.97 8.54 1.47
CA PHE A 26 -7.01 8.35 0.39
C PHE A 26 -6.24 7.04 0.58
N ILE A 27 -6.23 6.20 -0.45
CA ILE A 27 -5.49 4.93 -0.47
C ILE A 27 -4.45 4.96 -1.60
N PRO A 28 -3.14 4.82 -1.33
CA PRO A 28 -2.14 4.84 -2.38
C PRO A 28 -2.13 3.52 -3.16
N LYS A 29 -1.82 3.58 -4.46
CA LYS A 29 -1.46 2.38 -5.23
C LYS A 29 -0.02 2.01 -4.90
N ILE A 30 0.16 0.85 -4.28
CA ILE A 30 1.43 0.42 -3.67
C ILE A 30 1.66 -1.06 -3.96
N PRO A 31 2.91 -1.47 -4.16
CA PRO A 31 3.20 -2.84 -4.53
C PRO A 31 2.98 -3.79 -3.36
N SER A 32 2.85 -5.06 -3.68
CA SER A 32 2.81 -6.15 -2.72
C SER A 32 4.09 -6.96 -2.70
N THR A 33 4.34 -7.61 -1.57
CA THR A 33 5.47 -8.51 -1.36
C THR A 33 5.04 -9.76 -0.61
N LYS A 34 5.79 -10.85 -0.84
CA LYS A 34 5.72 -12.08 -0.06
C LYS A 34 6.72 -11.99 1.08
N VAL A 35 6.31 -12.44 2.27
CA VAL A 35 7.20 -12.50 3.44
C VAL A 35 8.42 -13.39 3.17
N THR A 36 8.28 -14.45 2.37
CA THR A 36 9.41 -15.30 1.97
C THR A 36 10.42 -14.60 1.08
N ASP A 37 9.97 -13.68 0.22
CA ASP A 37 10.88 -12.92 -0.65
C ASP A 37 11.60 -11.83 0.15
N LEU A 38 10.93 -11.25 1.15
CA LEU A 38 11.56 -10.38 2.14
C LEU A 38 12.66 -11.11 2.93
N ALA A 39 12.35 -12.31 3.43
CA ALA A 39 13.33 -13.11 4.18
C ALA A 39 14.56 -13.44 3.31
N LYS A 40 14.36 -13.84 2.05
CA LYS A 40 15.44 -14.09 1.09
C LYS A 40 16.22 -12.83 0.69
N ALA A 41 15.57 -11.67 0.68
CA ALA A 41 16.23 -10.40 0.38
C ALA A 41 17.22 -10.02 1.49
N ILE A 42 16.82 -10.23 2.75
CA ILE A 42 17.61 -9.91 3.95
C ILE A 42 18.68 -10.97 4.22
N ALA A 43 18.32 -12.25 4.15
CA ALA A 43 19.18 -13.38 4.52
C ALA A 43 19.10 -14.47 3.43
N PRO A 44 19.81 -14.29 2.30
CA PRO A 44 19.68 -15.16 1.13
C PRO A 44 20.10 -16.62 1.38
N ASP A 45 21.05 -16.83 2.30
CA ASP A 45 21.60 -18.14 2.62
C ASP A 45 20.97 -18.78 3.87
N ALA A 46 20.01 -18.11 4.51
CA ALA A 46 19.35 -18.64 5.70
C ALA A 46 18.32 -19.72 5.35
N GLU A 47 18.25 -20.76 6.17
CA GLU A 47 17.16 -21.73 6.13
C GLU A 47 15.86 -21.09 6.62
N LEU A 48 14.77 -21.27 5.87
CA LEU A 48 13.44 -20.76 6.23
C LEU A 48 12.65 -21.85 6.96
N ASP A 49 12.42 -21.65 8.26
CA ASP A 49 11.50 -22.48 9.05
C ASP A 49 10.06 -21.95 8.97
N ILE A 50 9.11 -22.81 8.58
CA ILE A 50 7.71 -22.44 8.37
C ILE A 50 6.87 -22.85 9.57
N ILE A 51 6.66 -21.91 10.48
CA ILE A 51 5.93 -22.13 11.75
C ILE A 51 4.40 -22.01 11.64
N GLY A 52 3.87 -21.72 10.45
CA GLY A 52 2.45 -21.51 10.20
C GLY A 52 1.94 -20.10 10.55
N ILE A 53 0.63 -19.89 10.38
CA ILE A 53 -0.02 -18.60 10.63
C ILE A 53 -0.28 -18.40 12.12
N ARG A 54 0.00 -17.21 12.64
CA ARG A 54 -0.26 -16.87 14.04
C ARG A 54 -1.75 -16.50 14.25
N PRO A 55 -2.31 -16.74 15.45
CA PRO A 55 -3.68 -16.33 15.75
C PRO A 55 -3.90 -14.83 15.51
N GLY A 56 -4.93 -14.50 14.72
CA GLY A 56 -5.28 -13.11 14.37
C GLY A 56 -4.50 -12.51 13.20
N GLU A 57 -3.48 -13.20 12.67
CA GLU A 57 -2.77 -12.74 11.47
C GLU A 57 -3.62 -12.98 10.22
N LYS A 58 -3.79 -11.94 9.38
CA LYS A 58 -4.42 -12.07 8.06
C LYS A 58 -3.42 -12.60 7.05
N LEU A 59 -3.85 -13.42 6.08
CA LEU A 59 -2.98 -13.84 4.97
C LEU A 59 -2.73 -12.69 3.97
N HIS A 60 -3.77 -11.94 3.67
CA HIS A 60 -3.74 -10.78 2.78
C HIS A 60 -4.34 -9.57 3.48
N GLU A 61 -3.73 -8.40 3.27
CA GLU A 61 -4.30 -7.13 3.73
C GLU A 61 -5.27 -6.60 2.68
N MET A 62 -6.34 -5.95 3.14
CA MET A 62 -7.33 -5.28 2.29
C MET A 62 -7.34 -3.80 2.67
N LEU A 63 -7.24 -2.94 1.66
CA LEU A 63 -7.31 -1.49 1.83
C LEU A 63 -8.62 -0.90 1.32
N ILE A 64 -9.31 -1.60 0.39
CA ILE A 64 -10.63 -1.20 -0.11
C ILE A 64 -11.48 -2.47 -0.22
N SER A 65 -12.58 -2.51 0.52
CA SER A 65 -13.60 -3.56 0.39
C SER A 65 -14.50 -3.32 -0.82
N GLU A 66 -15.24 -4.36 -1.24
CA GLU A 66 -16.24 -4.23 -2.32
C GLU A 66 -17.32 -3.20 -2.01
N ASP A 67 -17.66 -3.03 -0.72
CA ASP A 67 -18.63 -2.05 -0.25
C ASP A 67 -18.15 -0.61 -0.46
N GLU A 68 -16.92 -0.33 -0.01
CA GLU A 68 -16.25 0.96 -0.13
C GLU A 68 -15.96 1.32 -1.59
N ALA A 69 -15.64 0.33 -2.43
CA ALA A 69 -15.34 0.51 -3.84
C ALA A 69 -16.47 1.22 -4.60
N ARG A 70 -17.72 1.06 -4.17
CA ARG A 70 -18.91 1.70 -4.78
C ARG A 70 -18.88 3.22 -4.70
N ASN A 71 -18.21 3.77 -3.67
CA ASN A 71 -18.03 5.21 -3.48
C ASN A 71 -16.60 5.66 -3.75
N THR A 72 -15.78 4.82 -4.40
CA THR A 72 -14.36 5.09 -4.62
C THR A 72 -14.08 5.52 -6.06
N VAL A 73 -13.25 6.54 -6.21
CA VAL A 73 -12.69 6.97 -7.49
C VAL A 73 -11.25 6.49 -7.62
N GLU A 74 -10.93 5.90 -8.76
CA GLU A 74 -9.56 5.57 -9.16
C GLU A 74 -8.90 6.76 -9.86
N LEU A 75 -7.75 7.17 -9.35
CA LEU A 75 -6.81 8.09 -9.98
C LEU A 75 -5.56 7.33 -10.42
N ASP A 76 -4.61 8.00 -11.07
CA ASP A 76 -3.41 7.35 -11.60
C ASP A 76 -2.57 6.69 -10.50
N THR A 77 -2.37 7.38 -9.37
CA THR A 77 -1.45 6.95 -8.29
C THR A 77 -2.16 6.55 -6.99
N MET A 78 -3.47 6.78 -6.89
CA MET A 78 -4.24 6.54 -5.66
C MET A 78 -5.71 6.23 -5.94
N TYR A 79 -6.42 5.84 -4.90
CA TYR A 79 -7.86 5.76 -4.84
C TYR A 79 -8.38 6.76 -3.80
N VAL A 80 -9.55 7.33 -4.06
CA VAL A 80 -10.22 8.28 -3.16
C VAL A 80 -11.59 7.71 -2.82
N VAL A 81 -11.76 7.23 -1.58
CA VAL A 81 -13.06 6.80 -1.06
C VAL A 81 -13.81 8.05 -0.63
N GLN A 82 -14.94 8.33 -1.27
CA GLN A 82 -15.76 9.49 -0.99
C GLN A 82 -16.72 9.21 0.18
N PRO A 83 -17.08 10.22 0.98
CA PRO A 83 -18.05 10.07 2.06
C PRO A 83 -19.44 9.69 1.52
N ALA A 84 -20.12 8.75 2.18
CA ALA A 84 -21.41 8.21 1.73
C ALA A 84 -22.55 9.25 1.66
N GLU A 85 -22.46 10.32 2.46
CA GLU A 85 -23.50 11.35 2.62
C GLU A 85 -23.09 12.69 2.00
N ALA A 86 -22.32 12.67 0.91
CA ALA A 86 -21.86 13.82 0.14
C ALA A 86 -23.00 14.62 -0.53
N ILE A 87 -23.94 15.15 0.25
CA ILE A 87 -25.07 15.96 -0.25
C ILE A 87 -24.60 17.40 -0.52
N TRP A 88 -23.49 17.85 0.08
CA TRP A 88 -23.01 19.24 0.01
C TRP A 88 -21.60 19.41 -0.58
N PHE A 89 -20.72 18.41 -0.48
CA PHE A 89 -19.33 18.44 -0.98
C PHE A 89 -18.92 16.99 -1.34
N GLY A 90 -18.24 16.76 -2.47
CA GLY A 90 -17.58 15.46 -2.72
C GLY A 90 -17.79 14.76 -4.07
N TYR A 91 -18.58 15.29 -5.02
CA TYR A 91 -18.70 14.67 -6.36
C TYR A 91 -17.62 15.11 -7.38
N SER A 92 -16.84 16.15 -7.05
CA SER A 92 -15.76 16.67 -7.90
C SER A 92 -14.72 15.61 -8.28
N TRP A 93 -14.52 14.62 -7.41
CA TRP A 93 -13.58 13.53 -7.65
C TRP A 93 -14.01 12.63 -8.80
N GLN A 94 -15.31 12.44 -9.05
CA GLN A 94 -15.79 11.65 -10.18
C GLN A 94 -15.36 12.23 -11.53
N ASP A 95 -15.22 13.56 -11.62
CA ASP A 95 -14.73 14.23 -12.82
C ASP A 95 -13.20 14.14 -12.97
N LYS A 96 -12.47 13.82 -11.90
CA LYS A 96 -11.00 13.72 -11.87
C LYS A 96 -10.48 12.31 -12.17
N GLY A 97 -11.33 11.28 -12.09
CA GLY A 97 -10.90 9.89 -12.15
C GLY A 97 -11.92 8.92 -12.76
N LYS A 98 -11.74 7.63 -12.47
CA LYS A 98 -12.58 6.55 -12.99
C LYS A 98 -13.37 5.90 -11.86
N ILE A 99 -14.63 5.60 -12.13
CA ILE A 99 -15.44 4.77 -11.23
C ILE A 99 -14.98 3.32 -11.34
N LEU A 100 -14.88 2.64 -10.22
CA LEU A 100 -14.48 1.24 -10.14
C LEU A 100 -15.61 0.30 -10.61
N LYS A 101 -15.22 -0.87 -11.10
CA LYS A 101 -16.19 -1.89 -11.54
C LYS A 101 -16.90 -2.50 -10.33
N GLU A 102 -18.12 -2.97 -10.53
CA GLU A 102 -18.84 -3.75 -9.52
C GLU A 102 -18.01 -4.98 -9.08
N GLY A 103 -17.98 -5.24 -7.76
CA GLY A 103 -17.17 -6.31 -7.18
C GLY A 103 -15.67 -6.03 -7.11
N PHE A 104 -15.23 -4.80 -7.41
CA PHE A 104 -13.83 -4.43 -7.20
C PHE A 104 -13.49 -4.44 -5.71
N SER A 105 -12.33 -4.97 -5.37
CA SER A 105 -11.69 -4.78 -4.06
C SER A 105 -10.20 -4.55 -4.27
N TYR A 106 -9.53 -3.92 -3.32
CA TYR A 106 -8.09 -3.70 -3.36
C TYR A 106 -7.42 -4.38 -2.17
N SER A 107 -6.75 -5.50 -2.46
CA SER A 107 -6.06 -6.32 -1.48
C SER A 107 -4.66 -6.72 -1.95
N SER A 108 -3.83 -7.14 -1.01
CA SER A 108 -2.40 -7.37 -1.27
C SER A 108 -2.14 -8.58 -2.19
N ASP A 109 -3.16 -9.36 -2.52
CA ASP A 109 -3.11 -10.51 -3.43
C ASP A 109 -3.67 -10.23 -4.83
N ASN A 110 -4.42 -9.15 -5.03
CA ASN A 110 -5.12 -8.88 -6.29
C ASN A 110 -4.61 -7.64 -7.07
N ASN A 111 -3.60 -6.95 -6.53
CA ASN A 111 -2.96 -5.82 -7.21
C ASN A 111 -1.92 -6.28 -8.24
N THR A 112 -1.58 -5.38 -9.16
CA THR A 112 -0.74 -5.67 -10.33
C THR A 112 0.76 -5.52 -10.07
N GLU A 113 1.16 -4.87 -8.99
CA GLU A 113 2.55 -4.51 -8.74
C GLU A 113 3.14 -5.37 -7.62
N TRP A 114 4.13 -6.20 -7.95
CA TRP A 114 4.76 -7.10 -6.98
C TRP A 114 6.27 -6.86 -6.92
N LEU A 115 6.80 -6.71 -5.70
CA LEU A 115 8.23 -6.65 -5.46
C LEU A 115 8.78 -8.07 -5.42
N ASP A 116 9.70 -8.37 -6.35
CA ASP A 116 10.57 -9.53 -6.25
C ASP A 116 11.73 -9.26 -5.28
N VAL A 117 12.59 -10.24 -5.07
CA VAL A 117 13.77 -10.12 -4.18
C VAL A 117 14.63 -8.92 -4.56
N ASN A 118 14.82 -8.63 -5.85
CA ASN A 118 15.61 -7.49 -6.31
C ASN A 118 14.93 -6.15 -6.04
N GLY A 119 13.61 -6.07 -6.23
CA GLY A 119 12.79 -4.93 -5.88
C GLY A 119 12.88 -4.63 -4.40
N ILE A 120 12.74 -5.65 -3.55
CA ILE A 120 12.89 -5.50 -2.09
C ILE A 120 14.29 -5.00 -1.73
N LYS A 121 15.35 -5.56 -2.33
CA LYS A 121 16.74 -5.09 -2.11
C LYS A 121 16.91 -3.61 -2.40
N LYS A 122 16.28 -3.08 -3.45
CA LYS A 122 16.31 -1.63 -3.74
C LYS A 122 15.65 -0.79 -2.65
N TYR A 123 14.57 -1.29 -2.05
CA TYR A 123 13.87 -0.60 -0.96
C TYR A 123 14.69 -0.58 0.34
N ILE A 124 15.44 -1.65 0.63
CA ILE A 124 16.22 -1.76 1.88
C ILE A 124 17.65 -1.21 1.76
N ALA A 125 18.20 -1.08 0.55
CA ALA A 125 19.57 -0.63 0.32
C ALA A 125 19.97 0.67 1.06
N PRO A 126 19.11 1.72 1.15
CA PRO A 126 19.45 2.91 1.93
C PRO A 126 19.67 2.62 3.42
N PHE A 127 18.93 1.66 4.00
CA PHE A 127 19.07 1.27 5.40
C PHE A 127 20.30 0.39 5.62
N GLU A 128 20.61 -0.53 4.69
CA GLU A 128 21.83 -1.33 4.71
C GLU A 128 23.09 -0.45 4.65
N GLU A 129 23.06 0.59 3.83
CA GLU A 129 24.14 1.58 3.74
C GLU A 129 24.31 2.34 5.07
N LEU A 130 23.21 2.82 5.67
CA LEU A 130 23.25 3.50 6.97
C LEU A 130 23.77 2.59 8.09
N PHE A 131 23.36 1.32 8.10
CA PHE A 131 23.84 0.31 9.04
C PHE A 131 25.35 0.08 8.89
N THR A 132 25.83 -0.09 7.66
CA THR A 132 27.26 -0.29 7.36
C THR A 132 28.12 0.93 7.76
N GLN A 133 27.54 2.13 7.70
CA GLN A 133 28.18 3.38 8.13
C GLN A 133 28.10 3.61 9.65
N GLY A 134 27.48 2.72 10.43
CA GLY A 134 27.29 2.88 11.87
C GLY A 134 26.31 4.00 12.25
N LYS A 135 25.43 4.41 11.33
CA LYS A 135 24.43 5.48 11.51
C LYS A 135 23.04 4.93 11.87
N LEU A 136 22.88 3.61 11.86
CA LEU A 136 21.69 2.89 12.28
C LEU A 136 22.12 1.81 13.28
N GLU A 137 21.50 1.79 14.47
CA GLU A 137 21.72 0.72 15.46
C GLU A 137 20.85 -0.50 15.10
N GLY A 138 21.36 -1.70 15.41
CA GLY A 138 20.69 -2.99 15.18
C GLY A 138 20.10 -3.59 16.45
#